data_AF-A0A8S3Z5G9-F1
#
_entry.id   AF-A0A8S3Z5G9-F1
#
_cell.length_a   1.000
_cell.length_b   1.000
_cell.length_c   1.000
_cell.angle_alpha   90.00
_cell.angle_beta   90.00
_cell.angle_gamma   90.00
#
_symmetry.space_group_name_H-M   'P 1'
#
loop_
_entity.id
_entity.type
_entity.pdbx_description
1 polymer ?
#
loop_
_entity_poly.entity_id
_entity_poly.type
_entity_poly.pdbx_seq_one_letter_code
_entity_poly.pdbx_strand_id
1 'polypeptide(L)'
;YDCLTGVPDTQKSVGFEKGCVLYNIGALYTQIACRQDRTTHEGVVQAIVNFEKAAGAFQYLENRFSSAPSQDMQQQTLSMLVSLMLAQAQECVLEGWLLAGSKDGLSNCCHVAGEAARVAEKYKQTHEKMCQEPTKSYLPFSWLSMAESKYHFYRGLAHFYVAAALLDQKDSGDVTRLRQMFETILLDSATRDENNGLKLPTTEEERRCIGKAHLREAVINHEESLRIHNLCKQLRRIDTFRDILHKTHERALNRFSALEEEDDFSESLIASDIVAQTEHDSSAVLPDFSKVKVVDIFWRL
;
A
#
# COMPACT_ATOMS: atom_id res chain seq x y z
N TYR A 1 -7.72 20.58 21.13
CA TYR A 1 -6.62 19.72 21.57
C TYR A 1 -5.99 19.14 20.34
N ASP A 2 -4.67 19.19 20.25
CA ASP A 2 -3.89 18.49 19.24
C ASP A 2 -4.07 16.97 19.42
N CYS A 3 -4.46 16.27 18.36
CA CYS A 3 -4.80 14.85 18.44
C CYS A 3 -3.57 13.92 18.56
N LEU A 4 -2.37 14.39 18.23
CA LEU A 4 -1.13 13.63 18.26
C LEU A 4 -0.38 13.84 19.57
N THR A 5 -0.36 15.08 20.07
CA THR A 5 0.39 15.45 21.29
C THR A 5 -0.49 15.58 22.53
N GLY A 6 -1.81 15.74 22.36
CA GLY A 6 -2.75 15.99 23.45
C GLY A 6 -2.68 17.41 24.03
N VAL A 7 -1.86 18.29 23.45
CA VAL A 7 -1.67 19.66 23.94
C VAL A 7 -2.86 20.54 23.51
N PRO A 8 -3.46 21.33 24.43
CA PRO A 8 -4.48 22.30 24.04
C PRO A 8 -3.85 23.50 23.33
N ASP A 9 -4.57 24.01 22.33
CA ASP A 9 -4.19 25.23 21.62
C ASP A 9 -5.42 26.15 21.54
N THR A 10 -5.19 27.46 21.60
CA THR A 10 -6.24 28.49 21.63
C THR A 10 -5.91 29.62 20.67
N GLN A 11 -6.73 29.76 19.63
CA GLN A 11 -6.61 30.85 18.66
C GLN A 11 -7.94 31.60 18.53
N LYS A 12 -7.89 32.94 18.55
CA LYS A 12 -9.07 33.79 18.33
C LYS A 12 -9.36 33.98 16.84
N SER A 13 -9.52 32.87 16.10
CA SER A 13 -9.74 32.88 14.65
C SER A 13 -10.85 31.91 14.27
N VAL A 14 -11.88 32.41 13.56
CA VAL A 14 -12.92 31.56 12.96
C VAL A 14 -12.31 30.61 11.91
N GLY A 15 -11.20 31.00 11.28
CA GLY A 15 -10.45 30.13 10.38
C GLY A 15 -9.96 28.87 11.08
N PHE A 16 -9.39 29.00 12.28
CA PHE A 16 -8.91 27.87 13.07
C PHE A 16 -10.03 26.88 13.38
N GLU A 17 -11.18 27.37 13.84
CA GLU A 17 -12.37 26.54 14.10
C GLU A 17 -12.83 25.79 12.84
N LYS A 18 -12.91 26.47 11.69
CA LYS A 18 -13.24 25.82 10.40
C LYS A 18 -12.24 24.72 10.04
N GLY A 19 -10.95 24.96 10.30
CA GLY A 19 -9.88 23.99 10.10
C GLY A 19 -10.06 22.75 10.97
N CYS A 20 -10.29 22.93 12.27
CA CYS A 20 -10.55 21.82 13.20
C CYS A 20 -11.81 21.01 12.83
N VAL A 21 -12.89 21.68 12.43
CA VAL A 21 -14.11 21.00 11.96
C VAL A 21 -13.82 20.16 10.72
N LEU A 22 -13.10 20.71 9.73
CA LEU A 22 -12.74 19.95 8.53
C LEU A 22 -11.77 18.80 8.82
N TYR A 23 -10.84 18.97 9.75
CA TYR A 23 -9.95 17.89 10.20
C TYR A 23 -10.77 16.73 10.79
N ASN A 24 -11.74 17.05 11.64
CA ASN A 24 -12.64 16.06 12.24
C ASN A 24 -13.55 15.38 11.20
N ILE A 25 -13.97 16.09 10.14
CA ILE A 25 -14.66 15.48 9.00
C ILE A 25 -13.75 14.46 8.30
N GLY A 26 -12.49 14.82 8.05
CA GLY A 26 -11.47 13.90 7.54
C GLY A 26 -11.32 12.66 8.42
N ALA A 27 -11.15 12.87 9.74
CA ALA A 27 -11.05 11.80 10.73
C ALA A 27 -12.32 10.92 10.80
N LEU A 28 -13.50 11.49 10.59
CA LEU A 28 -14.75 10.72 10.55
C LEU A 28 -14.79 9.81 9.32
N TYR A 29 -14.37 10.31 8.15
CA TYR A 29 -14.27 9.49 6.95
C TYR A 29 -13.32 8.29 7.14
N THR A 30 -12.19 8.45 7.83
CA THR A 30 -11.29 7.32 8.12
C THR A 30 -11.99 6.25 8.98
N GLN A 31 -12.75 6.68 9.99
CA GLN A 31 -13.50 5.76 10.84
C GLN A 31 -14.62 5.03 10.11
N ILE A 32 -15.30 5.72 9.17
CA ILE A 32 -16.32 5.09 8.32
C ILE A 32 -15.67 4.05 7.42
N ALA A 33 -14.54 4.37 6.79
CA ALA A 33 -13.80 3.45 5.94
C ALA A 33 -13.34 2.19 6.69
N CYS A 34 -12.73 2.36 7.87
CA CYS A 34 -12.26 1.25 8.71
C CYS A 34 -13.40 0.33 9.24
N ARG A 35 -14.66 0.80 9.23
CA ARG A 35 -15.83 0.02 9.69
C ARG A 35 -16.57 -0.68 8.54
N GLN A 36 -16.17 -0.47 7.29
CA GLN A 36 -16.79 -1.18 6.17
C GLN A 36 -16.46 -2.67 6.20
N ASP A 37 -17.40 -3.50 5.75
CA ASP A 37 -17.17 -4.93 5.56
C ASP A 37 -16.40 -5.18 4.25
N ARG A 38 -15.08 -5.22 4.36
CA ARG A 38 -14.15 -5.45 3.25
C ARG A 38 -14.08 -6.92 2.80
N THR A 39 -15.01 -7.78 3.24
CA THR A 39 -15.23 -9.10 2.62
C THR A 39 -16.25 -9.04 1.48
N THR A 40 -16.90 -7.89 1.30
CA THR A 40 -17.88 -7.63 0.24
C THR A 40 -17.36 -6.60 -0.74
N HIS A 41 -17.73 -6.72 -2.03
CA HIS A 41 -17.38 -5.72 -3.05
C HIS A 41 -17.91 -4.32 -2.69
N GLU A 42 -19.15 -4.23 -2.20
CA GLU A 42 -19.74 -2.96 -1.78
C GLU A 42 -18.95 -2.31 -0.63
N GLY A 43 -18.60 -3.08 0.41
CA GLY A 43 -17.84 -2.55 1.54
C GLY A 43 -16.43 -2.11 1.13
N VAL A 44 -15.76 -2.81 0.22
CA VAL A 44 -14.49 -2.37 -0.36
C VAL A 44 -14.63 -1.04 -1.09
N VAL A 45 -15.61 -0.91 -1.99
CA VAL A 45 -15.85 0.35 -2.73
C VAL A 45 -16.15 1.51 -1.77
N GLN A 46 -16.96 1.27 -0.74
CA GLN A 46 -17.23 2.30 0.28
C GLN A 46 -15.97 2.65 1.09
N ALA A 47 -15.10 1.68 1.40
CA ALA A 47 -13.85 1.96 2.10
C ALA A 47 -12.94 2.88 1.26
N ILE A 48 -12.75 2.56 -0.03
CA ILE A 48 -11.98 3.39 -0.98
C ILE A 48 -12.51 4.82 -0.99
N VAL A 49 -13.81 5.00 -1.27
CA VAL A 49 -14.44 6.33 -1.37
C VAL A 49 -14.26 7.15 -0.10
N ASN A 50 -14.38 6.53 1.08
CA ASN A 50 -14.23 7.25 2.34
C ASN A 50 -12.76 7.58 2.65
N PHE A 51 -11.80 6.69 2.38
CA PHE A 51 -10.38 7.03 2.51
C PHE A 51 -9.97 8.15 1.56
N GLU A 52 -10.45 8.16 0.31
CA GLU A 52 -10.17 9.22 -0.67
C GLU A 52 -10.78 10.58 -0.27
N LYS A 53 -11.97 10.58 0.33
CA LYS A 53 -12.57 11.79 0.92
C LYS A 53 -11.79 12.29 2.15
N ALA A 54 -11.29 11.37 2.99
CA ALA A 54 -10.43 11.74 4.11
C ALA A 54 -9.14 12.39 3.61
N ALA A 55 -8.49 11.78 2.60
CA ALA A 55 -7.32 12.34 1.94
C ALA A 55 -7.61 13.75 1.38
N GLY A 56 -8.75 13.93 0.71
CA GLY A 56 -9.15 15.23 0.19
C GLY A 56 -9.40 16.28 1.26
N ALA A 57 -9.99 15.91 2.41
CA ALA A 57 -10.16 16.82 3.53
C ALA A 57 -8.81 17.30 4.10
N PHE A 58 -7.86 16.38 4.33
CA PHE A 58 -6.52 16.72 4.81
C PHE A 58 -5.70 17.52 3.77
N GLN A 59 -5.81 17.18 2.49
CA GLN A 59 -5.15 17.93 1.40
C GLN A 59 -5.72 19.35 1.25
N TYR A 60 -7.03 19.52 1.46
CA TYR A 60 -7.62 20.86 1.47
C TYR A 60 -7.05 21.70 2.62
N LEU A 61 -6.90 21.10 3.81
CA LEU A 61 -6.29 21.77 4.95
C LEU A 61 -4.82 22.14 4.67
N GLU A 62 -4.04 21.20 4.13
CA GLU A 62 -2.63 21.38 3.76
C GLU A 62 -2.43 22.62 2.86
N ASN A 63 -3.32 22.81 1.89
CA ASN A 63 -3.27 23.89 0.90
C ASN A 63 -3.82 25.25 1.40
N ARG A 64 -4.50 25.29 2.56
CA ARG A 64 -5.23 26.48 3.03
C ARG A 64 -4.80 26.96 4.41
N PHE A 65 -4.13 26.12 5.20
CA PHE A 65 -3.70 26.40 6.57
C PHE A 65 -2.18 26.36 6.72
N SER A 66 -1.48 27.27 6.04
CA SER A 66 -0.01 27.33 5.99
C SER A 66 0.66 27.83 7.28
N SER A 67 -0.10 28.28 8.29
CA SER A 67 0.42 28.68 9.61
C SER A 67 -0.43 28.05 10.72
N ALA A 68 -0.57 26.72 10.65
CA ALA A 68 -1.26 25.96 11.67
C ALA A 68 -0.57 26.10 13.04
N PRO A 69 -1.32 26.27 14.14
CA PRO A 69 -0.72 26.49 15.45
C PRO A 69 -0.38 25.17 16.18
N SER A 70 -1.07 24.07 15.85
CA SER A 70 -0.88 22.72 16.42
C SER A 70 -0.08 21.77 15.51
N GLN A 71 0.52 20.70 16.07
CA GLN A 71 1.38 19.76 15.33
C GLN A 71 0.58 18.87 14.36
N ASP A 72 -0.62 18.46 14.77
CA ASP A 72 -1.56 17.66 13.96
C ASP A 72 -2.01 18.36 12.66
N MET A 73 -1.97 19.69 12.63
CA MET A 73 -2.40 20.52 11.52
C MET A 73 -1.23 21.09 10.69
N GLN A 74 0.03 20.76 11.04
CA GLN A 74 1.20 21.19 10.24
C GLN A 74 1.16 20.59 8.84
N GLN A 75 1.75 21.30 7.88
CA GLN A 75 1.77 20.87 6.48
C GLN A 75 2.38 19.47 6.31
N GLN A 76 3.49 19.19 6.99
CA GLN A 76 4.17 17.89 6.94
C GLN A 76 3.28 16.77 7.50
N THR A 77 2.57 17.03 8.60
CA THR A 77 1.63 16.08 9.21
C THR A 77 0.44 15.81 8.31
N LEU A 78 -0.17 16.85 7.75
CA LEU A 78 -1.30 16.72 6.83
C LEU A 78 -0.87 15.97 5.55
N SER A 79 0.29 16.28 4.99
CA SER A 79 0.83 15.56 3.82
C SER A 79 1.09 14.08 4.11
N MET A 80 1.55 13.76 5.33
CA MET A 80 1.70 12.39 5.79
C MET A 80 0.35 11.69 5.96
N LEU A 81 -0.66 12.36 6.54
CA LEU A 81 -2.02 11.82 6.67
C LEU A 81 -2.67 11.58 5.30
N VAL A 82 -2.51 12.49 4.34
CA VAL A 82 -2.94 12.30 2.95
C VAL A 82 -2.30 11.04 2.36
N SER A 83 -0.98 10.90 2.52
CA SER A 83 -0.24 9.71 2.04
C SER A 83 -0.78 8.42 2.65
N LEU A 84 -1.02 8.42 3.97
CA LEU A 84 -1.55 7.26 4.69
C LEU A 84 -2.96 6.88 4.20
N MET A 85 -3.84 7.86 4.01
CA MET A 85 -5.20 7.60 3.52
C MET A 85 -5.19 7.01 2.11
N LEU A 86 -4.33 7.51 1.22
CA LEU A 86 -4.20 6.98 -0.13
C LEU A 86 -3.58 5.57 -0.14
N ALA A 87 -2.61 5.29 0.74
CA ALA A 87 -2.08 3.94 0.89
C ALA A 87 -3.16 2.94 1.33
N GLN A 88 -4.02 3.32 2.29
CA GLN A 88 -5.15 2.49 2.74
C GLN A 88 -6.24 2.35 1.68
N ALA A 89 -6.51 3.39 0.89
CA ALA A 89 -7.41 3.29 -0.25
C ALA A 89 -6.90 2.31 -1.31
N GLN A 90 -5.61 2.38 -1.66
CA GLN A 90 -5.01 1.44 -2.62
C GLN A 90 -4.98 0.01 -2.11
N GLU A 91 -4.74 -0.20 -0.81
CA GLU A 91 -4.89 -1.51 -0.18
C GLU A 91 -6.31 -2.07 -0.41
N CYS A 92 -7.34 -1.23 -0.28
CA CYS A 92 -8.72 -1.64 -0.58
C CYS A 92 -8.93 -1.91 -2.09
N VAL A 93 -8.28 -1.19 -3.00
CA VAL A 93 -8.32 -1.49 -4.45
C VAL A 93 -7.80 -2.91 -4.71
N LEU A 94 -6.65 -3.26 -4.14
CA LEU A 94 -6.08 -4.61 -4.22
C LEU A 94 -7.03 -5.67 -3.62
N GLU A 95 -7.62 -5.40 -2.45
CA GLU A 95 -8.61 -6.30 -1.83
C GLU A 95 -9.81 -6.53 -2.75
N GLY A 96 -10.30 -5.49 -3.43
CA GLY A 96 -11.40 -5.60 -4.41
C GLY A 96 -11.07 -6.57 -5.54
N TRP A 97 -9.85 -6.50 -6.07
CA TRP A 97 -9.37 -7.45 -7.08
C TRP A 97 -9.26 -8.87 -6.55
N LEU A 98 -8.77 -9.06 -5.32
CA LEU A 98 -8.68 -10.38 -4.69
C LEU A 98 -10.07 -10.99 -4.40
N LEU A 99 -11.07 -10.17 -4.07
CA LEU A 99 -12.45 -10.61 -3.82
C LEU A 99 -13.21 -11.02 -5.07
N ALA A 100 -12.88 -10.46 -6.24
CA ALA A 100 -13.56 -10.77 -7.50
C ALA A 100 -13.42 -12.24 -7.95
N GLY A 101 -12.66 -13.05 -7.20
CA GLY A 101 -12.60 -14.50 -7.34
C GLY A 101 -11.62 -14.98 -8.42
N SER A 102 -11.31 -16.28 -8.36
CA SER A 102 -10.24 -16.90 -9.15
C SER A 102 -10.45 -16.75 -10.65
N LYS A 103 -9.61 -15.94 -11.26
CA LYS A 103 -9.18 -16.17 -12.62
C LYS A 103 -7.75 -16.71 -12.49
N ASP A 104 -7.61 -18.00 -12.25
CA ASP A 104 -6.29 -18.64 -12.27
C ASP A 104 -5.60 -18.32 -13.60
N GLY A 105 -4.28 -18.15 -13.54
CA GLY A 105 -3.44 -17.95 -14.71
C GLY A 105 -2.61 -16.67 -14.68
N LEU A 106 -1.66 -16.65 -15.61
CA LEU A 106 -0.60 -15.66 -15.74
C LEU A 106 -1.11 -14.22 -15.57
N SER A 107 -2.08 -13.79 -16.37
CA SER A 107 -2.54 -12.39 -16.42
C SER A 107 -3.05 -11.85 -15.08
N ASN A 108 -3.69 -12.68 -14.26
CA ASN A 108 -4.24 -12.20 -12.98
C ASN A 108 -3.16 -12.18 -11.90
N CYS A 109 -2.25 -13.16 -11.90
CA CYS A 109 -1.07 -13.11 -11.04
C CYS A 109 -0.22 -11.87 -11.36
N CYS A 110 -0.05 -11.54 -12.64
CA CYS A 110 0.61 -10.31 -13.09
C CYS A 110 -0.08 -9.07 -12.54
N HIS A 111 -1.39 -8.97 -12.75
CA HIS A 111 -2.16 -7.81 -12.34
C HIS A 111 -2.11 -7.62 -10.81
N VAL A 112 -2.35 -8.69 -10.05
CA VAL A 112 -2.27 -8.66 -8.58
C VAL A 112 -0.86 -8.33 -8.09
N ALA A 113 0.19 -8.81 -8.77
CA ALA A 113 1.55 -8.43 -8.45
C ALA A 113 1.81 -6.92 -8.64
N GLY A 114 1.33 -6.36 -9.75
CA GLY A 114 1.41 -4.92 -10.04
C GLY A 114 0.67 -4.08 -9.00
N GLU A 115 -0.56 -4.47 -8.66
CA GLU A 115 -1.38 -3.78 -7.65
C GLU A 115 -0.72 -3.88 -6.26
N ALA A 116 -0.21 -5.06 -5.87
CA ALA A 116 0.52 -5.24 -4.62
C ALA A 116 1.81 -4.40 -4.57
N ALA A 117 2.55 -4.30 -5.67
CA ALA A 117 3.72 -3.43 -5.78
C ALA A 117 3.33 -1.95 -5.63
N ARG A 118 2.19 -1.53 -6.19
CA ARG A 118 1.66 -0.16 -6.01
C ARG A 118 1.28 0.13 -4.56
N VAL A 119 0.65 -0.83 -3.86
CA VAL A 119 0.35 -0.69 -2.43
C VAL A 119 1.64 -0.58 -1.61
N ALA A 120 2.64 -1.42 -1.90
CA ALA A 120 3.94 -1.38 -1.24
C ALA A 120 4.61 0.00 -1.43
N GLU A 121 4.63 0.54 -2.65
CA GLU A 121 5.20 1.85 -2.95
C GLU A 121 4.52 2.97 -2.14
N LYS A 122 3.19 3.00 -2.08
CA LYS A 122 2.45 3.99 -1.28
C LYS A 122 2.76 3.87 0.21
N TYR A 123 2.91 2.65 0.75
CA TYR A 123 3.31 2.47 2.15
C TYR A 123 4.76 2.85 2.40
N LYS A 124 5.67 2.60 1.46
CA LYS A 124 7.06 3.06 1.52
C LYS A 124 7.12 4.59 1.59
N GLN A 125 6.46 5.29 0.67
CA GLN A 125 6.37 6.76 0.65
C GLN A 125 5.74 7.31 1.94
N THR A 126 4.70 6.63 2.45
CA THR A 126 4.05 7.00 3.72
C THR A 126 5.00 6.86 4.90
N HIS A 127 5.72 5.73 4.99
CA HIS A 127 6.70 5.49 6.05
C HIS A 127 7.85 6.50 5.98
N GLU A 128 8.36 6.82 4.79
CA GLU A 128 9.37 7.85 4.58
C GLU A 128 8.91 9.21 5.12
N LYS A 129 7.65 9.62 4.84
CA LYS A 129 7.06 10.84 5.39
C LYS A 129 6.91 10.80 6.92
N MET A 130 6.56 9.64 7.49
CA MET A 130 6.47 9.47 8.95
C MET A 130 7.84 9.55 9.64
N CYS A 131 8.92 9.20 8.93
CA CYS A 131 10.29 9.24 9.43
C CYS A 131 10.97 10.62 9.31
N GLN A 132 10.31 11.60 8.69
CA GLN A 132 10.83 12.97 8.57
C GLN A 132 10.51 13.80 9.81
N GLU A 133 11.44 14.66 10.21
CA GLU A 133 11.19 15.67 11.25
C GLU A 133 10.35 16.83 10.68
N PRO A 134 9.47 17.47 11.48
CA PRO A 134 9.23 17.20 12.90
C PRO A 134 8.26 16.04 13.16
N THR A 135 7.60 15.50 12.13
CA THR A 135 6.52 14.50 12.23
C THR A 135 6.91 13.29 13.08
N LYS A 136 8.12 12.77 12.88
CA LYS A 136 8.65 11.62 13.63
C LYS A 136 8.68 11.82 15.15
N SER A 137 8.90 13.04 15.61
CA SER A 137 9.11 13.35 17.04
C SER A 137 7.86 13.14 17.91
N TYR A 138 6.66 13.19 17.32
CA TYR A 138 5.38 13.06 18.03
C TYR A 138 4.47 11.95 17.49
N LEU A 139 4.83 11.30 16.38
CA LEU A 139 4.03 10.18 15.89
C LEU A 139 4.16 8.94 16.78
N PRO A 140 3.05 8.21 17.01
CA PRO A 140 3.12 6.92 17.67
C PRO A 140 4.01 5.94 16.90
N PHE A 141 4.98 5.31 17.60
CA PHE A 141 5.89 4.33 17.00
C PHE A 141 5.16 3.18 16.27
N SER A 142 3.97 2.81 16.74
CA SER A 142 3.14 1.77 16.11
C SER A 142 2.68 2.13 14.70
N TRP A 143 2.50 3.42 14.39
CA TRP A 143 2.12 3.85 13.04
C TRP A 143 3.29 3.63 12.07
N LEU A 144 4.51 4.02 12.50
CA LEU A 144 5.73 3.80 11.74
C LEU A 144 5.92 2.29 11.47
N SER A 145 5.83 1.46 12.52
CA SER A 145 5.98 0.01 12.41
C SER A 145 4.89 -0.62 11.53
N MET A 146 3.64 -0.15 11.61
CA MET A 146 2.55 -0.67 10.78
C MET A 146 2.77 -0.35 9.30
N ALA A 147 3.14 0.89 8.98
CA ALA A 147 3.40 1.29 7.61
C ALA A 147 4.59 0.51 7.00
N GLU A 148 5.68 0.35 7.77
CA GLU A 148 6.86 -0.43 7.36
C GLU A 148 6.55 -1.91 7.19
N SER A 149 5.84 -2.51 8.15
CA SER A 149 5.40 -3.91 8.09
C SER A 149 4.49 -4.15 6.88
N LYS A 150 3.56 -3.23 6.58
CA LYS A 150 2.71 -3.31 5.38
C LYS A 150 3.51 -3.14 4.09
N TYR A 151 4.49 -2.24 4.05
CA TYR A 151 5.39 -2.12 2.90
C TYR A 151 6.05 -3.47 2.57
N HIS A 152 6.69 -4.10 3.56
CA HIS A 152 7.33 -5.39 3.36
C HIS A 152 6.33 -6.50 3.02
N PHE A 153 5.17 -6.52 3.68
CA PHE A 153 4.11 -7.49 3.38
C PHE A 153 3.66 -7.41 1.92
N TYR A 154 3.31 -6.21 1.42
CA TYR A 154 2.82 -6.05 0.05
C TYR A 154 3.93 -6.21 -0.99
N ARG A 155 5.19 -5.85 -0.67
CA ARG A 155 6.35 -6.16 -1.53
C ARG A 155 6.55 -7.67 -1.64
N GLY A 156 6.45 -8.40 -0.54
CA GLY A 156 6.52 -9.87 -0.53
C GLY A 156 5.37 -10.50 -1.30
N LEU A 157 4.15 -9.96 -1.18
CA LEU A 157 2.99 -10.42 -1.93
C LEU A 157 3.15 -10.22 -3.43
N ALA A 158 3.70 -9.08 -3.86
CA ALA A 158 4.00 -8.82 -5.28
C ALA A 158 4.96 -9.87 -5.85
N HIS A 159 6.08 -10.12 -5.16
CA HIS A 159 7.04 -11.16 -5.55
C HIS A 159 6.44 -12.56 -5.56
N PHE A 160 5.59 -12.89 -4.58
CA PHE A 160 4.88 -14.17 -4.54
C PHE A 160 4.03 -14.39 -5.80
N TYR A 161 3.26 -13.36 -6.22
CA TYR A 161 2.40 -13.48 -7.41
C TYR A 161 3.19 -13.49 -8.72
N VAL A 162 4.31 -12.76 -8.83
CA VAL A 162 5.21 -12.91 -9.98
C VAL A 162 5.75 -14.34 -10.05
N ALA A 163 6.21 -14.89 -8.93
CA ALA A 163 6.71 -16.26 -8.93
C ALA A 163 5.62 -17.28 -9.27
N ALA A 164 4.39 -17.11 -8.75
CA ALA A 164 3.26 -17.93 -9.12
C ALA A 164 2.98 -17.86 -10.62
N ALA A 165 2.97 -16.66 -11.21
CA ALA A 165 2.84 -16.45 -12.64
C ALA A 165 3.91 -17.21 -13.46
N LEU A 166 5.16 -17.23 -13.00
CA LEU A 166 6.27 -17.89 -13.69
C LEU A 166 6.23 -19.42 -13.58
N LEU A 167 5.96 -19.91 -12.37
CA LEU A 167 6.05 -21.33 -12.01
C LEU A 167 4.80 -22.12 -12.40
N ASP A 168 3.61 -21.51 -12.35
CA ASP A 168 2.35 -22.18 -12.69
C ASP A 168 2.09 -22.18 -14.21
N GLN A 169 2.94 -21.50 -14.99
CA GLN A 169 2.84 -21.44 -16.43
C GLN A 169 3.42 -22.72 -17.08
N LYS A 170 2.51 -23.61 -17.51
CA LYS A 170 2.86 -24.80 -18.31
C LYS A 170 3.20 -24.43 -19.75
N ASP A 171 4.22 -25.07 -20.30
CA ASP A 171 4.86 -24.73 -21.58
C ASP A 171 3.92 -24.49 -22.77
N SER A 172 4.27 -23.46 -23.57
CA SER A 172 3.87 -23.18 -24.97
C SER A 172 2.53 -22.51 -25.31
N GLY A 173 1.59 -22.31 -24.38
CA GLY A 173 0.28 -21.73 -24.76
C GLY A 173 0.29 -20.25 -25.14
N ASP A 174 1.09 -19.42 -24.46
CA ASP A 174 1.04 -17.96 -24.65
C ASP A 174 2.37 -17.26 -24.29
N VAL A 175 3.42 -17.57 -25.07
CA VAL A 175 4.74 -16.90 -24.97
C VAL A 175 4.60 -15.38 -25.11
N THR A 176 3.60 -14.92 -25.87
CA THR A 176 3.29 -13.50 -26.04
C THR A 176 2.82 -12.85 -24.73
N ARG A 177 1.92 -13.49 -23.97
CA ARG A 177 1.53 -12.98 -22.64
C ARG A 177 2.66 -13.04 -21.62
N LEU A 178 3.50 -14.09 -21.66
CA LEU A 178 4.71 -14.15 -20.82
C LEU A 178 5.64 -12.97 -21.14
N ARG A 179 5.86 -12.69 -22.43
CA ARG A 179 6.62 -11.52 -22.88
C ARG A 179 6.02 -10.21 -22.38
N GLN A 180 4.71 -10.04 -22.57
CA GLN A 180 4.00 -8.87 -22.10
C GLN A 180 4.13 -8.69 -20.58
N MET A 181 3.95 -9.76 -19.80
CA MET A 181 4.19 -9.71 -18.35
C MET A 181 5.61 -9.22 -18.04
N PHE A 182 6.63 -9.87 -18.60
CA PHE A 182 8.03 -9.54 -18.30
C PHE A 182 8.38 -8.10 -18.65
N GLU A 183 7.96 -7.65 -19.83
CA GLU A 183 8.21 -6.29 -20.29
C GLU A 183 7.48 -5.24 -19.46
N THR A 184 6.32 -5.59 -18.90
CA THR A 184 5.46 -4.64 -18.20
C THR A 184 5.82 -4.61 -16.71
N ILE A 185 6.01 -5.78 -16.08
CA ILE A 185 6.14 -5.93 -14.62
C ILE A 185 7.61 -6.01 -14.16
N LEU A 186 8.53 -6.51 -14.98
CA LEU A 186 9.91 -6.81 -14.56
C LEU A 186 10.98 -6.01 -15.29
N LEU A 187 10.67 -5.41 -16.44
CA LEU A 187 11.52 -4.40 -17.07
C LEU A 187 10.96 -3.01 -16.80
N ASP A 188 11.75 -2.17 -16.14
CA ASP A 188 11.52 -0.74 -16.22
C ASP A 188 11.89 -0.25 -17.63
N SER A 189 11.07 0.64 -18.20
CA SER A 189 11.36 1.30 -19.47
C SER A 189 12.72 2.02 -19.47
N ALA A 190 13.22 2.39 -18.28
CA ALA A 190 14.50 3.05 -18.07
C ALA A 190 15.72 2.10 -18.03
N THR A 191 15.54 0.78 -17.86
CA THR A 191 16.65 -0.20 -17.75
C THR A 191 16.88 -1.01 -19.03
N ARG A 192 16.51 -0.47 -20.19
CA ARG A 192 16.85 -1.04 -21.51
C ARG A 192 18.34 -0.86 -21.86
N ASP A 193 19.23 -1.24 -20.94
CA ASP A 193 20.66 -1.30 -21.24
C ASP A 193 20.94 -2.52 -22.14
N GLU A 194 21.48 -2.25 -23.33
CA GLU A 194 21.79 -3.25 -24.37
C GLU A 194 22.75 -4.37 -23.90
N ASN A 195 23.39 -4.21 -22.74
CA ASN A 195 24.35 -5.15 -22.17
C ASN A 195 23.90 -5.86 -20.88
N ASN A 196 22.73 -5.53 -20.31
CA ASN A 196 22.26 -6.10 -19.03
C ASN A 196 20.75 -6.38 -18.97
N GLY A 197 20.06 -6.36 -20.11
CA GLY A 197 18.64 -6.64 -20.18
C GLY A 197 18.31 -8.05 -19.65
N LEU A 198 17.39 -8.11 -18.68
CA LEU A 198 16.73 -9.37 -18.29
C LEU A 198 16.28 -10.09 -19.56
N LYS A 199 16.92 -11.21 -19.88
CA LYS A 199 16.49 -12.06 -20.98
C LYS A 199 15.12 -12.61 -20.59
N LEU A 200 14.15 -12.42 -21.48
CA LEU A 200 12.85 -13.05 -21.35
C LEU A 200 13.06 -14.57 -21.19
N PRO A 201 12.59 -15.19 -20.11
CA PRO A 201 12.75 -16.63 -19.95
C PRO A 201 11.88 -17.33 -20.98
N THR A 202 12.54 -18.11 -21.82
CA THR A 202 11.95 -18.87 -22.91
C THR A 202 11.79 -20.33 -22.57
N THR A 203 12.63 -20.86 -21.66
CA THR A 203 12.54 -22.24 -21.18
C THR A 203 11.83 -22.36 -19.84
N GLU A 204 11.36 -23.56 -19.51
CA GLU A 204 10.78 -23.87 -18.20
C GLU A 204 11.82 -23.68 -17.08
N GLU A 205 13.06 -24.08 -17.32
CA GLU A 205 14.17 -23.95 -16.38
C GLU A 205 14.49 -22.47 -16.08
N GLU A 206 14.53 -21.61 -17.11
CA GLU A 206 14.75 -20.16 -16.93
C GLU A 206 13.61 -19.54 -16.10
N ARG A 207 12.35 -19.92 -16.37
CA ARG A 207 11.19 -19.45 -15.58
C ARG A 207 11.26 -19.97 -14.15
N ARG A 208 11.68 -21.22 -13.95
CA ARG A 208 11.84 -21.83 -12.63
C ARG A 208 12.91 -21.09 -11.81
N CYS A 209 14.05 -20.79 -12.40
CA CYS A 209 15.12 -20.03 -11.73
C CYS A 209 14.67 -18.63 -11.30
N ILE A 210 14.03 -17.87 -12.20
CA ILE A 210 13.52 -16.52 -11.88
C ILE A 210 12.38 -16.59 -10.85
N GLY A 211 11.46 -17.57 -11.00
CA GLY A 211 10.38 -17.80 -10.06
C GLY A 211 10.89 -18.15 -8.66
N LYS A 212 11.95 -18.97 -8.56
CA LYS A 212 12.61 -19.29 -7.29
C LYS A 212 13.25 -18.05 -6.65
N ALA A 213 13.91 -17.19 -7.43
CA ALA A 213 14.47 -15.93 -6.94
C ALA A 213 13.38 -15.00 -6.37
N HIS A 214 12.24 -14.85 -7.06
CA HIS A 214 11.12 -14.08 -6.55
C HIS A 214 10.46 -14.71 -5.31
N LEU A 215 10.35 -16.04 -5.23
CA LEU A 215 9.87 -16.68 -3.99
C LEU A 215 10.80 -16.43 -2.81
N ARG A 216 12.12 -16.43 -3.03
CA ARG A 216 13.08 -16.07 -2.00
C ARG A 216 12.87 -14.65 -1.51
N GLU A 217 12.75 -13.68 -2.42
CA GLU A 217 12.41 -12.30 -2.06
C GLU A 217 11.07 -12.22 -1.31
N ALA A 218 10.06 -12.97 -1.74
CA ALA A 218 8.79 -13.03 -1.04
C ALA A 218 8.96 -13.51 0.41
N VAL A 219 9.70 -14.60 0.64
CA VAL A 219 9.97 -15.13 1.98
C VAL A 219 10.69 -14.08 2.85
N ILE A 220 11.79 -13.50 2.35
CA ILE A 220 12.58 -12.47 3.07
C ILE A 220 11.70 -11.29 3.47
N ASN A 221 10.88 -10.76 2.56
CA ASN A 221 10.00 -9.63 2.86
C ASN A 221 8.91 -10.00 3.88
N HIS A 222 8.32 -11.20 3.80
CA HIS A 222 7.34 -11.63 4.79
C HIS A 222 7.96 -11.86 6.17
N GLU A 223 9.19 -12.39 6.24
CA GLU A 223 9.96 -12.51 7.49
C GLU A 223 10.24 -11.15 8.11
N GLU A 224 10.65 -10.18 7.28
CA GLU A 224 10.92 -8.82 7.74
C GLU A 224 9.65 -8.14 8.26
N SER A 225 8.53 -8.32 7.57
CA SER A 225 7.22 -7.84 8.04
C SER A 225 6.84 -8.45 9.40
N LEU A 226 7.04 -9.76 9.58
CA LEU A 226 6.84 -10.44 10.87
C LEU A 226 7.79 -9.92 11.94
N ARG A 227 9.07 -9.69 11.62
CA ARG A 227 10.07 -9.15 12.53
C ARG A 227 9.66 -7.77 13.05
N ILE A 228 9.29 -6.86 12.15
CA ILE A 228 8.82 -5.50 12.49
C ILE A 228 7.57 -5.56 13.36
N HIS A 229 6.57 -6.37 12.97
CA HIS A 229 5.36 -6.60 13.74
C HIS A 229 5.68 -7.07 15.18
N ASN A 230 6.58 -8.06 15.30
CA ASN A 230 6.94 -8.67 16.58
C ASN A 230 7.76 -7.73 17.47
N LEU A 231 8.53 -6.80 16.92
CA LEU A 231 9.26 -5.80 17.72
C LEU A 231 8.33 -4.76 18.33
N CYS A 232 7.22 -4.41 17.68
CA CYS A 232 6.31 -3.39 18.18
C CYS A 232 5.27 -3.93 19.18
N LYS A 233 5.33 -3.46 20.44
CA LYS A 233 4.44 -3.92 21.54
C LYS A 233 2.95 -3.75 21.25
N GLN A 234 2.56 -2.70 20.53
CA GLN A 234 1.16 -2.42 20.20
C GLN A 234 0.66 -3.32 19.06
N LEU A 235 1.49 -3.55 18.04
CA LEU A 235 1.15 -4.42 16.92
C LEU A 235 0.92 -5.87 17.35
N ARG A 236 1.71 -6.38 18.30
CA ARG A 236 1.50 -7.73 18.87
C ARG A 236 0.12 -7.98 19.49
N ARG A 237 -0.68 -6.94 19.72
CA ARG A 237 -2.07 -7.06 20.21
C ARG A 237 -3.10 -7.21 19.08
N ILE A 238 -2.66 -7.15 17.82
CA ILE A 238 -3.51 -7.25 16.63
C ILE A 238 -3.35 -8.67 16.07
N ASP A 239 -4.06 -9.63 16.67
CA ASP A 239 -3.93 -11.05 16.32
C ASP A 239 -4.26 -11.33 14.85
N THR A 240 -5.26 -10.64 14.29
CA THR A 240 -5.69 -10.82 12.90
C THR A 240 -4.58 -10.52 11.89
N PHE A 241 -3.80 -9.45 12.11
CA PHE A 241 -2.70 -9.10 11.21
C PHE A 241 -1.54 -10.09 11.35
N ARG A 242 -1.20 -10.49 12.58
CA ARG A 242 -0.19 -11.53 12.83
C ARG A 242 -0.54 -12.84 12.10
N ASP A 243 -1.79 -13.27 12.17
CA ASP A 243 -2.24 -14.51 11.54
C ASP A 243 -2.16 -14.45 10.02
N ILE A 244 -2.47 -13.29 9.41
CA ILE A 244 -2.30 -13.06 7.98
C ILE A 244 -0.82 -13.13 7.59
N LEU A 245 0.05 -12.46 8.35
CA LEU A 245 1.50 -12.47 8.09
C LEU A 245 2.08 -13.88 8.14
N HIS A 246 1.71 -14.68 9.14
CA HIS A 246 2.17 -16.08 9.25
C HIS A 246 1.66 -16.94 8.09
N LYS A 247 0.36 -16.89 7.78
CA LYS A 247 -0.21 -17.69 6.68
C LYS A 247 0.43 -17.37 5.34
N THR A 248 0.66 -16.09 5.05
CA THR A 248 1.29 -15.67 3.78
C THR A 248 2.77 -16.06 3.74
N HIS A 249 3.49 -15.91 4.86
CA HIS A 249 4.87 -16.38 4.98
C HIS A 249 4.99 -17.90 4.79
N GLU A 250 4.20 -18.70 5.50
CA GLU A 250 4.20 -20.18 5.37
C GLU A 250 3.85 -20.61 3.94
N ARG A 251 2.88 -19.95 3.29
CA ARG A 251 2.54 -20.22 1.90
C ARG A 251 3.71 -19.98 0.96
N ALA A 252 4.43 -18.87 1.12
CA ALA A 252 5.61 -18.55 0.30
C ALA A 252 6.77 -19.52 0.59
N LEU A 253 7.03 -19.81 1.87
CA LEU A 253 8.10 -20.69 2.31
C LEU A 253 7.90 -22.13 1.83
N ASN A 254 6.72 -22.70 2.02
CA ASN A 254 6.41 -24.05 1.55
C ASN A 254 6.58 -24.18 0.03
N ARG A 255 6.20 -23.15 -0.72
CA ARG A 255 6.38 -23.12 -2.18
C ARG A 255 7.84 -22.97 -2.58
N PHE A 256 8.62 -22.19 -1.84
CA PHE A 256 10.06 -22.03 -2.05
C PHE A 256 10.82 -23.33 -1.77
N SER A 257 10.59 -23.95 -0.61
CA SER A 257 11.24 -25.20 -0.20
C SER A 257 10.91 -26.37 -1.14
N ALA A 258 9.72 -26.39 -1.74
CA ALA A 258 9.35 -27.40 -2.73
C ALA A 258 10.17 -27.32 -4.04
N LEU A 259 10.89 -26.21 -4.28
CA LEU A 259 11.76 -26.03 -5.45
C LEU A 259 13.24 -26.31 -5.17
N GLU A 260 13.62 -26.53 -3.92
CA GLU A 260 15.00 -26.88 -3.55
C GLU A 260 15.28 -28.36 -3.89
N GLU A 261 16.32 -28.60 -4.68
CA GLU A 261 16.84 -29.94 -5.02
C GLU A 261 18.24 -30.11 -4.40
N GLU A 262 18.62 -31.35 -4.04
CA GLU A 262 19.86 -31.65 -3.28
C GLU A 262 21.15 -31.19 -3.98
N ASP A 263 21.13 -31.01 -5.31
CA ASP A 263 22.25 -30.58 -6.16
C ASP A 263 22.04 -29.19 -6.81
N ASP A 264 21.24 -28.32 -6.18
CA ASP A 264 20.94 -26.99 -6.73
C ASP A 264 22.10 -26.00 -6.51
N PHE A 265 23.18 -26.16 -7.28
CA PHE A 265 24.31 -25.23 -7.39
C PHE A 265 23.98 -23.98 -8.24
N SER A 266 22.69 -23.70 -8.52
CA SER A 266 22.31 -22.51 -9.28
C SER A 266 22.81 -21.24 -8.58
N GLU A 267 23.55 -20.42 -9.34
CA GLU A 267 23.95 -19.08 -8.92
C GLU A 267 22.73 -18.36 -8.34
N SER A 268 22.92 -17.70 -7.19
CA SER A 268 21.90 -16.93 -6.49
C SER A 268 21.42 -15.76 -7.34
N LEU A 269 20.54 -16.04 -8.31
CA LEU A 269 19.85 -15.03 -9.11
C LEU A 269 19.15 -14.06 -8.17
N ILE A 270 19.48 -12.79 -8.32
CA ILE A 270 18.81 -11.70 -7.61
C ILE A 270 17.53 -11.40 -8.39
N ALA A 271 16.40 -11.47 -7.71
CA ALA A 271 15.13 -11.15 -8.32
C ALA A 271 15.08 -9.65 -8.67
N SER A 272 14.57 -9.34 -9.85
CA SER A 272 14.39 -7.94 -10.26
C SER A 272 13.30 -7.26 -9.45
N ASP A 273 13.38 -5.94 -9.36
CA ASP A 273 12.28 -5.16 -8.77
C ASP A 273 11.03 -5.25 -9.65
N ILE A 274 9.87 -5.15 -8.99
CA ILE A 274 8.56 -5.23 -9.63
C ILE A 274 8.06 -3.82 -9.89
N VAL A 275 7.74 -3.53 -11.15
CA VAL A 275 7.15 -2.26 -11.58
C VAL A 275 5.70 -2.18 -11.09
N ALA A 276 5.39 -1.15 -10.32
CA ALA A 276 4.06 -0.91 -9.76
C ALA A 276 3.05 -0.50 -10.84
N GLN A 277 1.96 -1.26 -10.94
CA GLN A 277 0.89 -1.01 -11.92
C GLN A 277 -0.47 -1.05 -11.23
N THR A 278 -1.33 -0.14 -11.63
CA THR A 278 -2.70 -0.13 -11.14
C THR A 278 -3.65 0.40 -12.20
N GLU A 279 -4.83 -0.22 -12.29
CA GLU A 279 -5.92 0.29 -13.13
C GLU A 279 -6.68 1.43 -12.43
N HIS A 280 -6.65 1.45 -11.10
CA HIS A 280 -7.30 2.46 -10.27
C HIS A 280 -6.34 2.98 -9.21
N ASP A 281 -5.60 4.03 -9.55
CA ASP A 281 -4.73 4.71 -8.59
C ASP A 281 -5.55 5.59 -7.66
N SER A 282 -5.52 5.27 -6.36
CA SER A 282 -6.26 6.02 -5.34
C SER A 282 -5.87 7.50 -5.35
N SER A 283 -6.85 8.40 -5.30
CA SER A 283 -6.60 9.85 -5.34
C SER A 283 -7.45 10.65 -4.35
N ALA A 284 -6.99 11.83 -3.98
CA ALA A 284 -7.68 12.67 -3.01
C ALA A 284 -8.95 13.31 -3.61
N VAL A 285 -10.11 13.11 -2.98
CA VAL A 285 -11.38 13.69 -3.40
C VAL A 285 -11.67 14.95 -2.57
N LEU A 286 -11.39 16.12 -3.13
CA LEU A 286 -11.54 17.39 -2.43
C LEU A 286 -12.99 17.65 -1.99
N PRO A 287 -13.20 18.26 -0.80
CA PRO A 287 -14.53 18.66 -0.34
C PRO A 287 -15.20 19.63 -1.31
N ASP A 288 -16.46 19.33 -1.66
CA ASP A 288 -17.32 20.24 -2.41
C ASP A 288 -18.35 20.90 -1.47
N PHE A 289 -18.06 22.14 -1.10
CA PHE A 289 -18.89 22.93 -0.18
C PHE A 289 -20.17 23.48 -0.83
N SER A 290 -20.35 23.33 -2.16
CA SER A 290 -21.52 23.85 -2.87
C SER A 290 -22.72 22.88 -2.89
N LYS A 291 -22.50 21.60 -2.59
CA LYS A 291 -23.53 20.55 -2.68
C LYS A 291 -24.71 20.75 -1.73
N VAL A 292 -24.47 21.38 -0.59
CA VAL A 292 -25.51 21.63 0.42
C VAL A 292 -25.84 23.12 0.41
N LYS A 293 -27.09 23.45 0.09
CA LYS A 293 -27.58 24.83 0.21
C LYS A 293 -27.61 25.21 1.69
N VAL A 294 -26.85 26.24 2.04
CA VAL A 294 -26.83 26.80 3.40
C VAL A 294 -27.65 28.09 3.40
N VAL A 295 -28.53 28.24 4.39
CA VAL A 295 -29.18 29.53 4.67
C VAL A 295 -28.19 30.35 5.49
N ASP A 296 -27.79 31.52 5.00
CA ASP A 296 -26.95 32.43 5.78
C ASP A 296 -27.74 32.88 7.02
N ILE A 297 -27.32 32.44 8.20
CA ILE A 297 -27.96 32.79 9.47
C ILE A 297 -27.76 34.25 9.87
N PHE A 298 -26.84 34.95 9.19
CA PHE A 298 -26.52 36.36 9.42
C PHE A 298 -27.09 37.28 8.34
N TRP A 299 -27.98 36.81 7.47
CA TRP A 299 -28.54 37.60 6.36
C TRP A 299 -29.24 38.93 6.75
N ARG A 300 -29.54 39.12 8.05
CA ARG A 300 -30.15 40.34 8.61
C ARG A 300 -29.17 41.28 9.32
N LEU A 301 -27.90 40.89 9.48
CA LEU A 301 -26.83 41.75 10.00
C LEU A 301 -26.20 42.56 8.87
#